data_AF-X1BJN0-F1
#
_entry.id   AF-X1BJN0-F1
#
_cell.length_a   1.000
_cell.length_b   1.000
_cell.length_c   1.000
_cell.angle_alpha   90.00
_cell.angle_beta   90.00
_cell.angle_gamma   90.00
#
_symmetry.space_group_name_H-M   'P 1'
#
loop_
_entity.id
_entity.type
_entity.pdbx_description
1 polymer ?
#
loop_
_entity_poly.entity_id
_entity_poly.type
_entity_poly.pdbx_seq_one_letter_code
_entity_poly.pdbx_strand_id
1 'polypeptide(L)'
;MKQILNDNWFLICSKDINDYGETISRPGYKHDKWYPTSIPNTVVAALVDNKIYDDPYFGLNLLEIPGYKKDRDINFSLQYKPDDSPFRKSWWYRTEFVIDSSLQGQQVWLNFRGINYSANIWLNGKRIAGTDYVNGTFRLYDFDVTHFVLTGKKNALAVEVFSPEPDDLAITFIDWAPGMPDDNMGIWQPVILYSSGPLALKNTFVHTRLNTHTLDEAELAIEAEIVNTQDHAVETEIECTIENITFNKHITVNSLSTNKLILTHHEFPQLKIRNLRLWWPYQLGKPELYELRMILKTKDNVSDSTNVTFGIREIKTVNNEHGARLFLINGKELLIRGTAWSPDLMLRQSKRQDEIDIDFLINLNMNAVRLEGKLATDYFWDLCDQKGILVLAGWPCCNHFEKWDIWKYGDINVARESERSQILRLRNHPSFAAWFYGSDFPPPENVEQVYL
;
A
#
# COMPACT_ATOMS: atom_id res chain seq x y z
N MET A 1 2.34 -0.47 20.03
CA MET A 1 3.70 -0.59 19.42
C MET A 1 3.55 -0.53 17.90
N LYS A 2 4.52 0.02 17.17
CA LYS A 2 4.60 -0.09 15.70
C LYS A 2 6.06 -0.29 15.31
N GLN A 3 6.37 -1.42 14.70
CA GLN A 3 7.70 -1.84 14.27
C GLN A 3 7.66 -2.22 12.80
N ILE A 4 8.56 -1.65 12.00
CA ILE A 4 8.74 -2.05 10.61
C ILE A 4 9.83 -3.13 10.57
N LEU A 5 9.55 -4.28 9.98
CA LEU A 5 10.48 -5.40 9.84
C LEU A 5 11.31 -5.24 8.55
N ASN A 6 12.23 -4.29 8.51
CA ASN A 6 13.05 -4.07 7.30
C ASN A 6 14.35 -4.89 7.28
N ASP A 7 14.92 -5.15 8.46
CA ASP A 7 16.28 -5.69 8.59
C ASP A 7 16.30 -7.18 8.92
N ASN A 8 17.49 -7.79 8.81
CA ASN A 8 17.77 -9.18 9.16
C ASN A 8 16.92 -10.20 8.38
N TRP A 9 16.59 -9.85 7.13
CA TRP A 9 15.94 -10.79 6.23
C TRP A 9 16.96 -11.62 5.47
N PHE A 10 16.53 -12.81 5.10
CA PHE A 10 17.30 -13.74 4.29
C PHE A 10 16.41 -14.34 3.22
N LEU A 11 16.97 -14.57 2.03
CA LEU A 11 16.30 -15.23 0.92
C LEU A 11 16.97 -16.56 0.52
N ILE A 12 16.15 -17.50 0.06
CA ILE A 12 16.63 -18.75 -0.55
C ILE A 12 15.61 -19.26 -1.57
N CYS A 13 16.08 -19.82 -2.68
CA CYS A 13 15.22 -20.46 -3.66
C CYS A 13 14.62 -21.75 -3.07
N SER A 14 13.34 -22.02 -3.31
CA SER A 14 12.69 -23.24 -2.79
C SER A 14 13.29 -24.53 -3.36
N LYS A 15 14.02 -24.48 -4.48
CA LYS A 15 14.76 -25.64 -4.99
C LYS A 15 15.99 -26.01 -4.15
N ASP A 16 16.49 -25.08 -3.35
CA ASP A 16 17.74 -25.19 -2.59
C ASP A 16 17.53 -25.54 -1.12
N ILE A 17 16.26 -25.77 -0.72
CA ILE A 17 15.83 -26.07 0.64
C ILE A 17 14.72 -27.13 0.59
N ASN A 18 14.82 -28.17 1.42
CA ASN A 18 13.84 -29.28 1.45
C ASN A 18 12.94 -29.25 2.68
N ASP A 19 13.14 -28.30 3.60
CA ASP A 19 12.32 -28.13 4.80
C ASP A 19 10.98 -27.44 4.49
N TYR A 20 10.00 -27.66 5.35
CA TYR A 20 8.66 -27.08 5.25
C TYR A 20 8.54 -25.76 6.03
N GLY A 21 7.50 -24.97 5.73
CA GLY A 21 7.25 -23.67 6.36
C GLY A 21 7.15 -23.74 7.90
N GLU A 22 6.62 -24.84 8.45
CA GLU A 22 6.55 -25.10 9.89
C GLU A 22 7.92 -25.24 10.57
N THR A 23 8.94 -25.64 9.80
CA THR A 23 10.33 -25.76 10.27
C THR A 23 11.09 -24.47 10.01
N ILE A 24 10.98 -23.91 8.81
CA ILE A 24 11.69 -22.69 8.38
C ILE A 24 11.31 -21.49 9.26
N SER A 25 10.03 -21.38 9.66
CA SER A 25 9.54 -20.29 10.52
C SER A 25 9.78 -20.50 12.01
N ARG A 26 10.69 -21.40 12.42
CA ARG A 26 11.07 -21.55 13.84
C ARG A 26 12.27 -20.65 14.17
N PRO A 27 12.28 -19.99 15.35
CA PRO A 27 13.46 -19.29 15.83
C PRO A 27 14.68 -20.22 15.91
N GLY A 28 15.84 -19.73 15.47
CA GLY A 28 17.10 -20.46 15.41
C GLY A 28 17.26 -21.38 14.20
N TYR A 29 16.32 -21.43 13.26
CA TYR A 29 16.49 -22.19 12.00
C TYR A 29 17.69 -21.66 11.21
N LYS A 30 18.53 -22.57 10.71
CA LYS A 30 19.77 -22.28 9.97
C LYS A 30 19.81 -23.05 8.67
N HIS A 31 20.39 -22.42 7.65
CA HIS A 31 20.73 -23.03 6.37
C HIS A 31 21.95 -22.32 5.78
N ASP A 32 22.81 -23.00 5.03
CA ASP A 32 24.09 -22.42 4.59
C ASP A 32 23.99 -21.56 3.32
N LYS A 33 22.86 -21.65 2.60
CA LYS A 33 22.63 -20.96 1.32
C LYS A 33 21.76 -19.69 1.40
N TRP A 34 21.52 -19.15 2.60
CA TRP A 34 20.75 -17.92 2.75
C TRP A 34 21.52 -16.73 2.16
N TYR A 35 20.88 -15.93 1.32
CA TYR A 35 21.40 -14.61 0.94
C TYR A 35 20.79 -13.55 1.86
N PRO A 36 21.59 -12.70 2.53
CA PRO A 36 21.07 -11.59 3.32
C PRO A 36 20.35 -10.56 2.43
N THR A 37 19.28 -9.96 2.95
CA THR A 37 18.58 -8.85 2.30
C THR A 37 17.90 -7.96 3.33
N SER A 38 17.47 -6.78 2.89
CA SER A 38 16.47 -5.98 3.57
C SER A 38 15.17 -6.04 2.78
N ILE A 39 14.03 -5.79 3.40
CA ILE A 39 12.79 -5.50 2.66
C ILE A 39 12.36 -4.06 2.93
N PRO A 40 11.74 -3.38 1.96
CA PRO A 40 11.22 -3.91 0.68
C PRO A 40 12.32 -4.26 -0.35
N ASN A 41 12.22 -5.43 -1.00
CA ASN A 41 13.15 -5.87 -2.03
C ASN A 41 12.57 -7.03 -2.88
N THR A 42 12.94 -7.09 -4.16
CA THR A 42 12.63 -8.25 -5.03
C THR A 42 13.74 -9.28 -4.96
N VAL A 43 13.49 -10.47 -5.51
CA VAL A 43 14.48 -11.55 -5.53
C VAL A 43 15.70 -11.13 -6.36
N VAL A 44 15.52 -10.60 -7.56
CA VAL A 44 16.64 -10.17 -8.42
C VAL A 44 17.43 -9.03 -7.79
N ALA A 45 16.78 -8.02 -7.22
CA ALA A 45 17.53 -6.94 -6.56
C ALA A 45 18.36 -7.47 -5.38
N ALA A 46 17.81 -8.36 -4.56
CA ALA A 46 18.58 -8.98 -3.49
C ALA A 46 19.77 -9.81 -4.02
N LEU A 47 19.62 -10.54 -5.13
CA LEU A 47 20.72 -11.29 -5.75
C LEU A 47 21.81 -10.37 -6.34
N VAL A 48 21.42 -9.20 -6.89
CA VAL A 48 22.36 -8.16 -7.36
C VAL A 48 23.09 -7.51 -6.18
N ASP A 49 22.40 -7.24 -5.07
CA ASP A 49 22.99 -6.73 -3.83
C ASP A 49 24.06 -7.70 -3.28
N ASN A 50 23.78 -9.00 -3.40
CA ASN A 50 24.68 -10.08 -3.01
C ASN A 50 25.75 -10.45 -4.05
N LYS A 51 25.85 -9.71 -5.17
CA LYS A 51 26.84 -9.94 -6.25
C LYS A 51 26.74 -11.32 -6.89
N ILE A 52 25.56 -11.92 -6.87
CA ILE A 52 25.27 -13.15 -7.63
C ILE A 52 25.08 -12.81 -9.12
N TYR A 53 24.50 -11.64 -9.39
CA TYR A 53 24.42 -11.08 -10.73
C TYR A 53 25.05 -9.68 -10.76
N ASP A 54 25.62 -9.34 -11.91
CA ASP A 54 26.14 -7.99 -12.15
C ASP A 54 25.01 -6.97 -12.25
N ASP A 55 25.36 -5.68 -12.14
CA ASP A 55 24.39 -4.58 -12.24
C ASP A 55 23.64 -4.64 -13.59
N PRO A 56 22.31 -4.87 -13.60
CA PRO A 56 21.54 -4.99 -14.83
C PRO A 56 21.44 -3.68 -15.60
N TYR A 57 21.80 -2.54 -15.00
CA TYR A 57 21.76 -1.23 -15.68
C TYR A 57 23.02 -0.93 -16.49
N PHE A 58 24.01 -1.83 -16.48
CA PHE A 58 25.25 -1.67 -17.23
C PHE A 58 25.34 -2.63 -18.41
N GLY A 59 25.63 -2.07 -19.60
CA GLY A 59 25.92 -2.84 -20.81
C GLY A 59 24.80 -3.81 -21.19
N LEU A 60 25.15 -5.10 -21.29
CA LEU A 60 24.23 -6.19 -21.62
C LEU A 60 23.97 -7.13 -20.44
N ASN A 61 24.37 -6.75 -19.22
CA ASN A 61 24.31 -7.61 -18.04
C ASN A 61 22.90 -8.15 -17.78
N LEU A 62 21.85 -7.37 -18.05
CA LEU A 62 20.46 -7.82 -17.92
C LEU A 62 20.15 -9.06 -18.77
N LEU A 63 20.76 -9.19 -19.96
CA LEU A 63 20.55 -10.33 -20.85
C LEU A 63 21.17 -11.63 -20.31
N GLU A 64 22.16 -11.51 -19.44
CA GLU A 64 22.91 -12.63 -18.85
C GLU A 64 22.23 -13.19 -17.59
N ILE A 65 21.26 -12.47 -17.02
CA ILE A 65 20.52 -12.96 -15.86
C ILE A 65 19.58 -14.10 -16.30
N PRO A 66 19.65 -15.29 -15.67
CA PRO A 66 18.80 -16.42 -16.00
C PRO A 66 17.31 -16.07 -15.97
N GLY A 67 16.53 -16.57 -16.94
CA GLY A 67 15.10 -16.26 -17.04
C GLY A 67 14.76 -14.97 -17.78
N TYR A 68 15.76 -14.23 -18.30
CA TYR A 68 15.50 -13.08 -19.17
C TYR A 68 14.68 -13.48 -20.41
N LYS A 69 13.64 -12.68 -20.70
CA LYS A 69 12.70 -12.87 -21.80
C LYS A 69 13.29 -12.30 -23.10
N LYS A 70 13.63 -13.18 -24.04
CA LYS A 70 14.48 -12.83 -25.21
C LYS A 70 13.70 -12.39 -26.45
N ASP A 71 12.40 -12.67 -26.53
CA ASP A 71 11.60 -12.26 -27.69
C ASP A 71 11.37 -10.75 -27.62
N ARG A 72 11.82 -10.02 -28.65
CA ARG A 72 11.71 -8.55 -28.70
C ARG A 72 10.50 -8.09 -29.49
N ASP A 73 9.82 -9.00 -30.19
CA ASP A 73 8.66 -8.69 -31.02
C ASP A 73 7.35 -8.77 -30.21
N ILE A 74 7.42 -9.29 -28.98
CA ILE A 74 6.31 -9.39 -28.03
C ILE A 74 6.56 -8.44 -26.86
N ASN A 75 5.52 -7.73 -26.42
CA ASN A 75 5.59 -6.92 -25.20
C ASN A 75 6.06 -7.79 -24.01
N PHE A 76 7.05 -7.32 -23.25
CA PHE A 76 7.64 -8.07 -22.14
C PHE A 76 6.61 -8.45 -21.06
N SER A 77 5.55 -7.65 -20.88
CA SER A 77 4.46 -7.94 -19.95
C SER A 77 3.64 -9.18 -20.32
N LEU A 78 3.67 -9.60 -21.58
CA LEU A 78 2.85 -10.69 -22.12
C LEU A 78 3.62 -12.01 -22.26
N GLN A 79 4.93 -12.00 -22.01
CA GLN A 79 5.79 -13.16 -22.22
C GLN A 79 5.95 -13.97 -20.94
N TYR A 80 5.82 -15.29 -21.04
CA TYR A 80 6.13 -16.20 -19.93
C TYR A 80 7.65 -16.32 -19.74
N LYS A 81 8.06 -16.61 -18.50
CA LYS A 81 9.47 -16.93 -18.19
C LYS A 81 9.90 -18.22 -18.92
N PRO A 82 11.14 -18.30 -19.45
CA PRO A 82 11.71 -19.53 -19.99
C PRO A 82 11.59 -20.71 -19.01
N ASP A 83 11.40 -21.93 -19.52
CA ASP A 83 11.15 -23.13 -18.70
C ASP A 83 12.27 -23.43 -17.69
N ASP A 84 13.50 -23.07 -18.02
CA ASP A 84 14.69 -23.23 -17.19
C ASP A 84 14.94 -22.07 -16.21
N SER A 85 14.06 -21.05 -16.19
CA SER A 85 14.19 -19.90 -15.31
C SER A 85 14.17 -20.32 -13.84
N PRO A 86 15.17 -19.91 -13.02
CA PRO A 86 15.16 -20.17 -11.58
C PRO A 86 14.04 -19.41 -10.85
N PHE A 87 13.44 -18.42 -11.50
CA PHE A 87 12.34 -17.61 -10.95
C PHE A 87 10.96 -18.21 -11.22
N ARG A 88 10.87 -19.36 -11.91
CA ARG A 88 9.67 -20.21 -11.91
C ARG A 88 9.48 -20.96 -10.58
N LYS A 89 10.51 -21.01 -9.74
CA LYS A 89 10.44 -21.57 -8.38
C LYS A 89 10.04 -20.48 -7.39
N SER A 90 9.35 -20.87 -6.33
CA SER A 90 9.12 -19.97 -5.20
C SER A 90 10.43 -19.60 -4.49
N TRP A 91 10.41 -18.48 -3.78
CA TRP A 91 11.53 -18.04 -2.96
C TRP A 91 11.06 -17.75 -1.54
N TRP A 92 11.81 -18.24 -0.58
CA TRP A 92 11.55 -18.02 0.84
C TRP A 92 12.22 -16.74 1.30
N TYR A 93 11.48 -15.88 1.97
CA TYR A 93 11.94 -14.76 2.77
C TYR A 93 11.80 -15.11 4.24
N ARG A 94 12.85 -14.91 5.05
CA ARG A 94 12.83 -15.24 6.46
C ARG A 94 13.46 -14.14 7.30
N THR A 95 12.86 -13.81 8.44
CA THR A 95 13.45 -12.92 9.46
C THR A 95 13.18 -13.42 10.87
N GLU A 96 13.96 -12.93 11.83
CA GLU A 96 13.73 -13.10 13.25
C GLU A 96 13.67 -11.75 13.97
N PHE A 97 12.74 -11.61 14.90
CA PHE A 97 12.54 -10.39 15.67
C PHE A 97 12.10 -10.70 17.10
N VAL A 98 12.19 -9.72 17.98
CA VAL A 98 11.73 -9.83 19.37
C VAL A 98 10.53 -8.91 19.56
N ILE A 99 9.47 -9.44 20.17
CA ILE A 99 8.35 -8.64 20.67
C ILE A 99 8.57 -8.42 22.15
N ASP A 100 8.52 -7.17 22.61
CA ASP A 100 8.75 -6.81 24.00
C ASP A 100 7.76 -7.51 24.95
N SER A 101 8.23 -7.95 26.13
CA SER A 101 7.38 -8.60 27.14
C SER A 101 6.27 -7.70 27.70
N SER A 102 6.42 -6.38 27.62
CA SER A 102 5.40 -5.40 28.02
C SER A 102 4.12 -5.47 27.18
N LEU A 103 4.17 -6.13 26.01
CA LEU A 103 3.02 -6.33 25.13
C LEU A 103 2.27 -7.63 25.43
N GLN A 104 2.61 -8.34 26.51
CA GLN A 104 1.86 -9.52 26.95
C GLN A 104 0.38 -9.17 27.14
N GLY A 105 -0.50 -9.94 26.48
CA GLY A 105 -1.95 -9.76 26.54
C GLY A 105 -2.51 -8.67 25.61
N GLN A 106 -1.66 -7.94 24.89
CA GLN A 106 -2.10 -7.07 23.79
C GLN A 106 -2.40 -7.89 22.53
N GLN A 107 -3.23 -7.31 21.67
CA GLN A 107 -3.43 -7.80 20.32
C GLN A 107 -2.23 -7.40 19.46
N VAL A 108 -1.74 -8.32 18.63
CA VAL A 108 -0.61 -8.10 17.73
C VAL A 108 -1.03 -8.37 16.31
N TRP A 109 -0.75 -7.41 15.43
CA TRP A 109 -1.14 -7.41 14.03
C TRP A 109 0.10 -7.49 13.15
N LEU A 110 0.03 -8.30 12.09
CA LEU A 110 1.05 -8.41 11.04
C LEU A 110 0.48 -7.90 9.72
N ASN A 111 1.01 -6.78 9.26
CA ASN A 111 0.56 -6.12 8.05
C ASN A 111 1.61 -6.25 6.93
N PHE A 112 1.17 -6.75 5.77
CA PHE A 112 1.96 -6.77 4.54
C PHE A 112 1.41 -5.72 3.59
N ARG A 113 2.28 -4.80 3.17
CA ARG A 113 1.87 -3.68 2.30
C ARG A 113 1.97 -3.97 0.81
N GLY A 114 2.55 -5.10 0.43
CA GLY A 114 2.76 -5.47 -0.96
C GLY A 114 3.65 -6.68 -1.10
N ILE A 115 3.08 -7.74 -1.67
CA ILE A 115 3.76 -8.97 -2.05
C ILE A 115 3.50 -9.15 -3.55
N ASN A 116 4.55 -9.38 -4.33
CA ASN A 116 4.43 -9.71 -5.74
C ASN A 116 4.84 -11.18 -5.94
N TYR A 117 3.96 -12.11 -6.26
CA TYR A 117 2.52 -11.95 -6.50
C TYR A 117 1.64 -12.66 -5.48
N SER A 118 1.98 -13.89 -5.10
CA SER A 118 1.25 -14.66 -4.09
C SER A 118 2.22 -15.25 -3.07
N ALA A 119 1.70 -15.60 -1.88
CA ALA A 119 2.56 -16.16 -0.85
C ALA A 119 1.88 -17.14 0.10
N ASN A 120 2.68 -18.03 0.67
CA ASN A 120 2.35 -18.72 1.91
C ASN A 120 3.11 -18.06 3.08
N ILE A 121 2.46 -17.92 4.24
CA ILE A 121 3.01 -17.16 5.38
C ILE A 121 2.95 -18.03 6.65
N TRP A 122 4.07 -18.12 7.37
CA TRP A 122 4.19 -18.82 8.65
C TRP A 122 4.87 -17.96 9.71
N LEU A 123 4.43 -18.11 10.94
CA LEU A 123 5.02 -17.50 12.12
C LEU A 123 5.18 -18.55 13.22
N ASN A 124 6.40 -18.69 13.74
CA ASN A 124 6.74 -19.60 14.83
C ASN A 124 6.27 -21.05 14.60
N GLY A 125 6.43 -21.55 13.38
CA GLY A 125 6.09 -22.91 13.00
C GLY A 125 4.61 -23.16 12.71
N LYS A 126 3.76 -22.12 12.68
CA LYS A 126 2.34 -22.22 12.35
C LYS A 126 2.02 -21.38 11.11
N ARG A 127 1.21 -21.94 10.20
CA ARG A 127 0.74 -21.23 9.01
C ARG A 127 -0.29 -20.16 9.39
N ILE A 128 -0.11 -18.94 8.88
CA ILE A 128 -1.05 -17.82 9.00
C ILE A 128 -2.00 -17.81 7.81
N ALA A 129 -1.46 -17.88 6.60
CA ALA A 129 -2.23 -17.80 5.35
C ALA A 129 -1.52 -18.52 4.19
N GLY A 130 -2.26 -18.76 3.11
CA GLY A 130 -1.80 -19.41 1.89
C GLY A 130 -2.07 -18.60 0.63
N THR A 131 -1.59 -19.12 -0.51
CA THR A 131 -1.77 -18.51 -1.85
C THR A 131 -3.23 -18.46 -2.31
N ASP A 132 -4.12 -19.23 -1.68
CA ASP A 132 -5.56 -19.16 -1.86
C ASP A 132 -6.16 -17.84 -1.34
N TYR A 133 -5.50 -17.21 -0.36
CA TYR A 133 -5.88 -15.92 0.20
C TYR A 133 -4.93 -14.79 -0.19
N VAL A 134 -3.62 -15.04 -0.15
CA VAL A 134 -2.55 -14.07 -0.41
C VAL A 134 -2.13 -14.16 -1.87
N ASN A 135 -2.81 -13.40 -2.72
CA ASN A 135 -2.56 -13.26 -4.16
C ASN A 135 -2.97 -11.86 -4.63
N GLY A 136 -2.19 -11.20 -5.47
CA GLY A 136 -2.47 -9.84 -5.93
C GLY A 136 -1.50 -8.80 -5.37
N THR A 137 -0.81 -8.11 -6.28
CA THR A 137 0.32 -7.23 -5.97
C THR A 137 -0.06 -5.97 -5.19
N PHE A 138 -1.28 -5.49 -5.35
CA PHE A 138 -1.78 -4.24 -4.76
C PHE A 138 -2.70 -4.45 -3.55
N ARG A 139 -2.83 -5.68 -3.05
CA ARG A 139 -3.63 -5.95 -1.84
C ARG A 139 -2.81 -5.66 -0.59
N LEU A 140 -3.47 -5.09 0.40
CA LEU A 140 -2.96 -4.96 1.76
C LEU A 140 -3.49 -6.12 2.60
N TYR A 141 -2.61 -6.81 3.31
CA TYR A 141 -2.99 -7.90 4.20
C TYR A 141 -2.75 -7.48 5.64
N ASP A 142 -3.69 -7.74 6.52
CA ASP A 142 -3.61 -7.38 7.94
C ASP A 142 -4.12 -8.55 8.79
N PHE A 143 -3.20 -9.26 9.43
CA PHE A 143 -3.49 -10.49 10.16
C PHE A 143 -3.42 -10.25 11.66
N ASP A 144 -4.43 -10.71 12.41
CA ASP A 144 -4.28 -10.90 13.85
C ASP A 144 -3.37 -12.11 14.10
N VAL A 145 -2.18 -11.85 14.64
CA VAL A 145 -1.17 -12.86 14.94
C VAL A 145 -0.96 -13.07 16.44
N THR A 146 -1.89 -12.59 17.27
CA THR A 146 -1.78 -12.60 18.74
C THR A 146 -1.51 -13.99 19.30
N HIS A 147 -2.13 -15.03 18.74
CA HIS A 147 -1.95 -16.42 19.18
C HIS A 147 -0.74 -17.15 18.58
N PHE A 148 0.02 -16.46 17.72
CA PHE A 148 1.21 -16.98 17.05
C PHE A 148 2.49 -16.44 17.67
N VAL A 149 2.45 -15.24 18.25
CA VAL A 149 3.63 -14.54 18.77
C VAL A 149 4.08 -15.03 20.14
N LEU A 150 5.38 -14.87 20.39
CA LEU A 150 6.06 -15.15 21.64
C LEU A 150 6.65 -13.83 22.18
N THR A 151 6.01 -13.23 23.18
CA THR A 151 6.49 -12.01 23.84
C THR A 151 7.72 -12.30 24.70
N GLY A 152 8.62 -11.33 24.82
CA GLY A 152 9.89 -11.45 25.54
C GLY A 152 10.87 -12.49 24.94
N LYS A 153 10.53 -13.07 23.78
CA LYS A 153 11.27 -14.13 23.12
C LYS A 153 11.46 -13.81 21.65
N LYS A 154 12.36 -14.56 21.02
CA LYS A 154 12.59 -14.50 19.59
C LYS A 154 11.41 -15.14 18.85
N ASN A 155 10.94 -14.45 17.84
CA ASN A 155 9.93 -14.89 16.88
C ASN A 155 10.62 -15.07 15.52
N ALA A 156 10.07 -15.92 14.66
CA ALA A 156 10.54 -16.09 13.30
C ALA A 156 9.37 -16.11 12.31
N LEU A 157 9.47 -15.27 11.28
CA LEU A 157 8.52 -15.16 10.19
C LEU A 157 9.17 -15.75 8.94
N ALA A 158 8.45 -16.63 8.24
CA ALA A 158 8.84 -17.15 6.93
C ALA A 158 7.71 -16.93 5.92
N VAL A 159 8.07 -16.44 4.75
CA VAL A 159 7.16 -16.10 3.65
C VAL A 159 7.67 -16.76 2.39
N GLU A 160 6.93 -17.72 1.84
CA GLU A 160 7.23 -18.32 0.54
C GLU A 160 6.51 -17.51 -0.53
N VAL A 161 7.25 -16.83 -1.39
CA VAL A 161 6.71 -15.96 -2.44
C VAL A 161 6.77 -16.67 -3.79
N PHE A 162 5.71 -16.55 -4.56
CA PHE A 162 5.59 -17.08 -5.92
C PHE A 162 5.54 -15.91 -6.92
N SER A 163 6.30 -16.06 -8.01
CA SER A 163 6.34 -15.09 -9.11
C SER A 163 4.97 -14.94 -9.76
N PRO A 164 4.58 -13.74 -10.22
CA PRO A 164 3.46 -13.61 -11.14
C PRO A 164 3.78 -14.29 -12.49
N GLU A 165 2.73 -14.60 -13.22
CA GLU A 165 2.74 -14.88 -14.65
C GLU A 165 2.05 -13.74 -15.44
N PRO A 166 2.21 -13.68 -16.78
CA PRO A 166 1.64 -12.61 -17.62
C PRO A 166 0.12 -12.44 -17.51
N ASP A 167 -0.57 -13.49 -17.09
CA ASP A 167 -2.01 -13.54 -16.89
C ASP A 167 -2.40 -13.30 -15.42
N ASP A 168 -1.53 -12.71 -14.59
CA ASP A 168 -1.83 -12.29 -13.22
C ASP A 168 -1.98 -10.77 -13.12
N LEU A 169 -2.81 -10.30 -12.18
CA LEU A 169 -2.99 -8.88 -11.86
C LEU A 169 -1.79 -8.31 -11.08
N ALA A 170 -0.66 -8.15 -11.78
CA ALA A 170 0.63 -7.78 -11.20
C ALA A 170 1.24 -6.49 -11.76
N ILE A 171 2.34 -6.04 -11.15
CA ILE A 171 3.17 -4.94 -11.69
C ILE A 171 3.94 -5.47 -12.91
N THR A 172 3.88 -4.73 -14.02
CA THR A 172 4.69 -4.96 -15.21
C THR A 172 5.23 -3.63 -15.74
N PHE A 173 6.31 -3.64 -16.51
CA PHE A 173 6.87 -2.43 -17.13
C PHE A 173 6.38 -2.18 -18.56
N ILE A 174 5.42 -2.99 -19.04
CA ILE A 174 4.83 -2.88 -20.38
C ILE A 174 5.98 -2.81 -21.42
N ASP A 175 6.05 -1.74 -22.19
CA ASP A 175 7.09 -1.42 -23.18
C ASP A 175 8.01 -0.28 -22.72
N TRP A 176 7.88 0.19 -21.46
CA TRP A 176 8.67 1.30 -20.92
C TRP A 176 10.12 0.90 -20.70
N ALA A 177 10.34 -0.38 -20.42
CA ALA A 177 11.65 -0.98 -20.21
C ALA A 177 11.58 -2.49 -20.42
N PRO A 178 12.72 -3.16 -20.64
CA PRO A 178 12.80 -4.61 -20.53
C PRO A 178 12.33 -5.07 -19.14
N GLY A 179 11.58 -6.17 -19.09
CA GLY A 179 11.14 -6.77 -17.83
C GLY A 179 12.30 -7.40 -17.04
N MET A 180 12.26 -7.31 -15.71
CA MET A 180 13.21 -8.04 -14.86
C MET A 180 12.95 -9.56 -14.97
N PRO A 181 13.99 -10.41 -15.00
CA PRO A 181 13.85 -11.85 -15.18
C PRO A 181 12.99 -12.59 -14.14
N ASP A 182 12.81 -12.00 -12.95
CA ASP A 182 12.00 -12.54 -11.87
C ASP A 182 10.56 -12.00 -11.84
N ASP A 183 10.16 -11.23 -12.86
CA ASP A 183 8.88 -10.52 -12.92
C ASP A 183 8.58 -9.73 -11.62
N ASN A 184 9.65 -9.19 -11.04
CA ASN A 184 9.65 -8.43 -9.79
C ASN A 184 9.06 -9.20 -8.60
N MET A 185 9.20 -10.53 -8.55
CA MET A 185 8.72 -11.31 -7.42
C MET A 185 9.41 -10.92 -6.11
N GLY A 186 8.66 -10.85 -5.02
CA GLY A 186 9.20 -10.54 -3.69
C GLY A 186 8.24 -9.77 -2.79
N ILE A 187 8.80 -9.24 -1.70
CA ILE A 187 8.08 -8.39 -0.75
C ILE A 187 8.48 -6.95 -1.06
N TRP A 188 7.72 -6.33 -1.97
CA TRP A 188 8.08 -5.05 -2.61
C TRP A 188 7.59 -3.81 -1.84
N GLN A 189 6.90 -4.00 -0.71
CA GLN A 189 6.49 -2.95 0.22
C GLN A 189 6.71 -3.40 1.69
N PRO A 190 6.66 -2.48 2.68
CA PRO A 190 7.00 -2.81 4.07
C PRO A 190 6.15 -3.91 4.71
N VAL A 191 6.78 -4.62 5.66
CA VAL A 191 6.10 -5.52 6.61
C VAL A 191 6.08 -4.84 7.97
N ILE A 192 4.89 -4.69 8.54
CA ILE A 192 4.68 -3.90 9.76
C ILE A 192 4.07 -4.78 10.84
N LEU A 193 4.70 -4.83 12.00
CA LEU A 193 4.10 -5.31 13.23
C LEU A 193 3.56 -4.13 14.03
N TYR A 194 2.38 -4.26 14.57
CA TYR A 194 1.87 -3.28 15.53
C TYR A 194 0.97 -3.95 16.55
N SER A 195 0.70 -3.24 17.64
CA SER A 195 -0.12 -3.74 18.74
C SER A 195 -1.22 -2.76 19.12
N SER A 196 -2.32 -3.34 19.56
CA SER A 196 -3.43 -2.64 20.20
C SER A 196 -3.81 -3.35 21.51
N GLY A 197 -4.57 -2.68 22.37
CA GLY A 197 -5.33 -3.32 23.43
C GLY A 197 -6.52 -4.11 22.86
N PRO A 198 -7.63 -4.23 23.62
CA PRO A 198 -8.78 -5.04 23.21
C PRO A 198 -9.51 -4.53 21.96
N LEU A 199 -9.37 -3.23 21.65
CA LEU A 199 -9.92 -2.56 20.48
C LEU A 199 -8.81 -2.01 19.58
N ALA A 200 -8.97 -2.16 18.26
CA ALA A 200 -8.06 -1.58 17.25
C ALA A 200 -8.78 -0.56 16.37
N LEU A 201 -8.08 0.52 16.02
CA LEU A 201 -8.51 1.50 15.02
C LEU A 201 -7.99 1.11 13.64
N LYS A 202 -8.89 1.05 12.67
CA LYS A 202 -8.56 0.78 11.26
C LYS A 202 -9.19 1.81 10.35
N ASN A 203 -8.59 2.00 9.19
CA ASN A 203 -9.19 2.72 8.07
C ASN A 203 -9.75 4.11 8.44
N THR A 204 -9.06 4.88 9.28
CA THR A 204 -9.50 6.24 9.63
C THR A 204 -9.39 7.18 8.43
N PHE A 205 -10.45 7.95 8.17
CA PHE A 205 -10.56 8.87 7.03
C PHE A 205 -11.26 10.16 7.44
N VAL A 206 -10.72 11.30 7.00
CA VAL A 206 -11.35 12.61 7.19
C VAL A 206 -11.97 13.06 5.87
N HIS A 207 -13.29 13.00 5.80
CA HIS A 207 -14.06 13.60 4.71
C HIS A 207 -14.06 15.12 4.88
N THR A 208 -13.84 15.83 3.79
CA THR A 208 -13.90 17.30 3.75
C THR A 208 -14.93 17.74 2.72
N ARG A 209 -15.81 18.67 3.09
CA ARG A 209 -16.73 19.33 2.16
C ARG A 209 -16.54 20.82 2.25
N LEU A 210 -16.02 21.44 1.19
CA LEU A 210 -15.69 22.86 1.16
C LEU A 210 -16.79 23.68 0.48
N ASN A 211 -17.15 24.83 1.04
CA ASN A 211 -17.93 25.81 0.28
C ASN A 211 -17.03 26.48 -0.78
N THR A 212 -17.08 25.99 -2.01
CA THR A 212 -16.24 26.47 -3.11
C THR A 212 -16.57 27.88 -3.61
N HIS A 213 -17.68 28.49 -3.17
CA HIS A 213 -18.04 29.86 -3.57
C HIS A 213 -17.32 30.91 -2.72
N THR A 214 -17.24 30.68 -1.41
CA THR A 214 -16.69 31.63 -0.44
C THR A 214 -15.32 31.22 0.07
N LEU A 215 -15.01 29.91 0.09
CA LEU A 215 -13.76 29.32 0.57
C LEU A 215 -13.46 29.60 2.06
N ASP A 216 -14.47 30.01 2.81
CA ASP A 216 -14.38 30.42 4.22
C ASP A 216 -15.03 29.42 5.18
N GLU A 217 -15.60 28.33 4.68
CA GLU A 217 -16.22 27.30 5.52
C GLU A 217 -16.06 25.90 4.93
N ALA A 218 -15.71 24.93 5.79
CA ALA A 218 -15.69 23.52 5.47
C ALA A 218 -16.33 22.66 6.56
N GLU A 219 -17.01 21.60 6.15
CA GLU A 219 -17.56 20.57 7.03
C GLU A 219 -16.64 19.34 7.00
N LEU A 220 -16.27 18.86 8.18
CA LEU A 220 -15.53 17.62 8.34
C LEU A 220 -16.47 16.49 8.79
N ALA A 221 -16.23 15.29 8.26
CA ALA A 221 -16.75 14.05 8.85
C ALA A 221 -15.61 13.05 9.03
N ILE A 222 -15.47 12.52 10.23
CA ILE A 222 -14.42 11.55 10.57
C ILE A 222 -15.05 10.16 10.52
N GLU A 223 -14.52 9.32 9.66
CA GLU A 223 -14.87 7.91 9.52
C GLU A 223 -13.75 7.04 10.10
N ALA A 224 -14.08 5.99 10.83
CA ALA A 224 -13.11 4.98 11.27
C ALA A 224 -13.79 3.62 11.45
N GLU A 225 -13.02 2.54 11.36
CA GLU A 225 -13.43 1.21 11.77
C GLU A 225 -12.85 0.89 13.16
N ILE A 226 -13.68 0.43 14.08
CA ILE A 226 -13.26 -0.05 15.40
C ILE A 226 -13.46 -1.55 15.44
N VAL A 227 -12.36 -2.28 15.57
CA VAL A 227 -12.33 -3.74 15.61
C VAL A 227 -12.22 -4.21 17.05
N ASN A 228 -13.16 -5.02 17.51
CA ASN A 228 -13.11 -5.72 18.79
C ASN A 228 -12.86 -7.21 18.54
N THR A 229 -11.68 -7.71 18.93
CA THR A 229 -11.34 -9.14 18.84
C THR A 229 -11.67 -9.92 20.11
N GLN A 230 -12.24 -9.26 21.13
CA GLN A 230 -12.66 -9.91 22.37
C GLN A 230 -14.01 -10.61 22.20
N ASP A 231 -14.24 -11.63 23.02
CA ASP A 231 -15.48 -12.40 23.11
C ASP A 231 -16.59 -11.70 23.93
N HIS A 232 -16.35 -10.46 24.38
CA HIS A 232 -17.29 -9.63 25.11
C HIS A 232 -17.32 -8.20 24.55
N ALA A 233 -18.40 -7.49 24.83
CA ALA A 233 -18.52 -6.09 24.47
C ALA A 233 -17.58 -5.22 25.32
N VAL A 234 -16.99 -4.20 24.70
CA VAL A 234 -16.04 -3.30 25.34
C VAL A 234 -16.57 -1.87 25.30
N GLU A 235 -16.65 -1.22 26.45
CA GLU A 235 -16.91 0.22 26.55
C GLU A 235 -15.63 1.00 26.27
N THR A 236 -15.74 2.04 25.45
CA THR A 236 -14.60 2.87 25.05
C THR A 236 -14.98 4.33 24.93
N GLU A 237 -14.06 5.20 25.32
CA GLU A 237 -14.06 6.61 24.98
C GLU A 237 -13.17 6.81 23.76
N ILE A 238 -13.69 7.50 22.76
CA ILE A 238 -12.95 7.96 21.59
C ILE A 238 -12.58 9.42 21.84
N GLU A 239 -11.30 9.75 21.86
CA GLU A 239 -10.81 11.12 21.88
C GLU A 239 -10.28 11.53 20.52
N CYS A 240 -10.75 12.66 20.00
CA CYS A 240 -10.32 13.23 18.73
C CYS A 240 -9.69 14.61 18.98
N THR A 241 -8.55 14.86 18.34
CA THR A 241 -7.87 16.16 18.34
C THR A 241 -7.49 16.54 16.92
N ILE A 242 -7.89 17.74 16.48
CA ILE A 242 -7.45 18.38 15.24
C ILE A 242 -6.97 19.77 15.63
N GLU A 243 -5.66 19.98 15.71
CA GLU A 243 -5.05 21.21 16.24
C GLU A 243 -5.65 21.62 17.61
N ASN A 244 -6.39 22.73 17.66
CA ASN A 244 -7.04 23.25 18.88
C ASN A 244 -8.46 22.70 19.09
N ILE A 245 -8.98 21.88 18.16
CA ILE A 245 -10.31 21.27 18.24
C ILE A 245 -10.18 19.93 18.94
N THR A 246 -10.82 19.78 20.10
CA THR A 246 -10.83 18.53 20.88
C THR A 246 -12.25 18.14 21.23
N PHE A 247 -12.58 16.85 21.14
CA PHE A 247 -13.87 16.30 21.56
C PHE A 247 -13.78 14.80 21.80
N ASN A 248 -14.78 14.25 22.49
CA ASN A 248 -14.84 12.84 22.82
C ASN A 248 -16.24 12.25 22.62
N LYS A 249 -16.29 10.91 22.55
CA LYS A 249 -17.54 10.14 22.48
C LYS A 249 -17.38 8.80 23.20
N HIS A 250 -18.35 8.46 24.03
CA HIS A 250 -18.43 7.14 24.64
C HIS A 250 -19.31 6.22 23.78
N ILE A 251 -18.83 5.00 23.51
CA ILE A 251 -19.58 3.96 22.81
C ILE A 251 -19.32 2.59 23.43
N THR A 252 -20.20 1.64 23.12
CA THR A 252 -19.98 0.21 23.39
C THR A 252 -19.75 -0.50 22.07
N VAL A 253 -18.67 -1.27 21.98
CA VAL A 253 -18.29 -2.04 20.79
C VAL A 253 -18.60 -3.51 21.03
N ASN A 254 -19.44 -4.11 20.19
CA ASN A 254 -19.85 -5.51 20.35
C ASN A 254 -18.65 -6.47 20.25
N SER A 255 -18.76 -7.65 20.87
CA SER A 255 -17.76 -8.72 20.78
C SER A 255 -17.54 -9.17 19.34
N LEU A 256 -16.30 -9.53 18.98
CA LEU A 256 -15.94 -10.14 17.69
C LEU A 256 -16.53 -9.39 16.50
N SER A 257 -16.40 -8.07 16.49
CA SER A 257 -17.07 -7.21 15.50
C SER A 257 -16.19 -6.07 15.00
N THR A 258 -16.50 -5.63 13.79
CA THR A 258 -15.96 -4.41 13.19
C THR A 258 -17.08 -3.40 13.07
N ASN A 259 -16.96 -2.26 13.76
CA ASN A 259 -18.00 -1.22 13.80
C ASN A 259 -17.53 0.00 13.01
N LYS A 260 -18.37 0.48 12.10
CA LYS A 260 -18.13 1.74 11.39
C LYS A 260 -18.57 2.91 12.28
N LEU A 261 -17.64 3.78 12.63
CA LEU A 261 -17.86 5.04 13.33
C LEU A 261 -17.90 6.19 12.33
N ILE A 262 -18.88 7.08 12.46
CA ILE A 262 -18.94 8.34 11.72
C ILE A 262 -19.23 9.47 12.71
N LEU A 263 -18.33 10.46 12.78
CA LEU A 263 -18.45 11.66 13.62
C LEU A 263 -18.64 12.86 12.70
N THR A 264 -19.70 13.64 12.90
CA THR A 264 -20.06 14.78 12.03
C THR A 264 -20.37 16.03 12.82
N HIS A 265 -20.49 17.16 12.13
CA HIS A 265 -20.85 18.44 12.75
C HIS A 265 -22.25 18.46 13.40
N HIS A 266 -23.13 17.50 13.09
CA HIS A 266 -24.44 17.39 13.74
C HIS A 266 -24.32 16.99 15.22
N GLU A 267 -23.32 16.18 15.57
CA GLU A 267 -23.01 15.79 16.95
C GLU A 267 -21.90 16.65 17.54
N PHE A 268 -20.95 17.08 16.70
CA PHE A 268 -19.77 17.86 17.10
C PHE A 268 -19.66 19.16 16.30
N PRO A 269 -20.39 20.24 16.67
CA PRO A 269 -20.45 21.48 15.89
C PRO A 269 -19.09 22.08 15.49
N GLN A 270 -18.05 21.84 16.30
CA GLN A 270 -16.67 22.22 16.04
C GLN A 270 -16.04 21.56 14.80
N LEU A 271 -16.64 20.50 14.23
CA LEU A 271 -16.24 19.92 12.94
C LEU A 271 -16.70 20.76 11.73
N LYS A 272 -17.37 21.89 11.97
CA LYS A 272 -17.64 22.92 10.97
C LYS A 272 -16.64 24.07 11.16
N ILE A 273 -15.65 24.17 10.27
CA ILE A 273 -14.48 25.05 10.40
C ILE A 273 -14.67 26.31 9.55
N ARG A 274 -14.38 27.49 10.11
CA ARG A 274 -14.49 28.80 9.42
C ARG A 274 -13.18 29.56 9.18
N ASN A 275 -12.14 29.28 9.96
CA ASN A 275 -10.80 29.87 9.76
C ASN A 275 -9.86 28.81 9.19
N LEU A 276 -10.26 28.23 8.06
CA LEU A 276 -9.58 27.08 7.47
C LEU A 276 -8.38 27.48 6.61
N ARG A 277 -7.37 26.61 6.61
CA ARG A 277 -6.16 26.65 5.79
C ARG A 277 -6.36 25.61 4.67
N LEU A 278 -6.66 26.08 3.46
CA LEU A 278 -6.92 25.18 2.35
C LEU A 278 -5.65 24.48 1.86
N TRP A 279 -5.77 23.21 1.50
CA TRP A 279 -4.76 22.57 0.67
C TRP A 279 -4.93 23.03 -0.79
N TRP A 280 -3.84 23.49 -1.39
CA TRP A 280 -3.77 23.87 -2.79
C TRP A 280 -2.60 23.18 -3.48
N PRO A 281 -2.69 22.89 -4.79
CA PRO A 281 -1.53 22.70 -5.61
C PRO A 281 -0.60 23.92 -5.50
N TYR A 282 0.73 23.71 -5.52
CA TYR A 282 1.69 24.77 -5.19
C TYR A 282 1.59 26.02 -6.08
N GLN A 283 1.05 25.86 -7.29
CA GLN A 283 0.86 26.96 -8.25
C GLN A 283 -0.33 27.85 -7.91
N LEU A 284 -1.28 27.35 -7.11
CA LEU A 284 -2.51 28.06 -6.74
C LEU A 284 -2.49 28.58 -5.30
N GLY A 285 -1.66 27.99 -4.44
CA GLY A 285 -1.57 28.37 -3.04
C GLY A 285 -0.66 27.46 -2.23
N LYS A 286 -0.74 27.59 -0.91
CA LYS A 286 0.02 26.74 0.01
C LYS A 286 -0.66 25.36 0.13
N PRO A 287 0.09 24.25 0.11
CA PRO A 287 -0.42 22.91 0.40
C PRO A 287 -0.59 22.71 1.92
N GLU A 288 -1.55 23.39 2.52
CA GLU A 288 -1.77 23.32 3.98
C GLU A 288 -2.30 21.94 4.39
N LEU A 289 -1.72 21.38 5.45
CA LEU A 289 -2.05 20.06 5.98
C LEU A 289 -2.47 20.15 7.45
N TYR A 290 -3.40 19.28 7.83
CA TYR A 290 -3.90 19.07 9.18
C TYR A 290 -3.56 17.66 9.65
N GLU A 291 -3.50 17.46 10.97
CA GLU A 291 -3.41 16.14 11.58
C GLU A 291 -4.64 15.90 12.46
N LEU A 292 -5.33 14.78 12.22
CA LEU A 292 -6.26 14.18 13.17
C LEU A 292 -5.51 13.17 14.02
N ARG A 293 -5.50 13.39 15.33
CA ARG A 293 -5.15 12.35 16.31
C ARG A 293 -6.42 11.76 16.90
N MET A 294 -6.57 10.44 16.81
CA MET A 294 -7.69 9.69 17.36
C MET A 294 -7.16 8.63 18.33
N ILE A 295 -7.73 8.56 19.54
CA ILE A 295 -7.31 7.66 20.61
C ILE A 295 -8.54 6.89 21.11
N LEU A 296 -8.45 5.56 21.19
CA LEU A 296 -9.41 4.73 21.90
C LEU A 296 -8.93 4.48 23.32
N LYS A 297 -9.72 4.88 24.31
CA LYS A 297 -9.47 4.63 25.73
C LYS A 297 -10.50 3.65 26.27
N THR A 298 -10.01 2.57 26.85
CA THR A 298 -10.79 1.70 27.73
C THR A 298 -10.62 2.16 29.18
N LYS A 299 -11.40 1.59 30.10
CA LYS A 299 -11.38 1.95 31.52
C LYS A 299 -9.98 2.03 32.13
N ASP A 300 -9.09 1.11 31.74
CA ASP A 300 -7.81 0.93 32.39
C ASP A 300 -6.64 1.55 31.60
N ASN A 301 -6.74 1.69 30.27
CA ASN A 301 -5.64 2.12 29.40
C ASN A 301 -6.09 2.61 28.00
N VAL A 302 -5.18 3.25 27.27
CA VAL A 302 -5.28 3.44 25.82
C VAL A 302 -5.25 2.07 25.13
N SER A 303 -6.27 1.78 24.34
CA SER A 303 -6.33 0.57 23.52
C SER A 303 -5.59 0.77 22.21
N ASP A 304 -5.88 1.83 21.47
CA ASP A 304 -5.20 2.11 20.21
C ASP A 304 -5.20 3.61 19.91
N SER A 305 -4.34 4.03 19.00
CA SER A 305 -4.29 5.40 18.53
C SER A 305 -3.80 5.48 17.09
N THR A 306 -4.34 6.42 16.34
CA THR A 306 -3.90 6.72 14.98
C THR A 306 -3.74 8.21 14.77
N ASN A 307 -2.78 8.57 13.92
CA ASN A 307 -2.59 9.91 13.39
C ASN A 307 -2.85 9.86 11.89
N VAL A 308 -3.71 10.73 11.40
CA VAL A 308 -4.06 10.85 9.99
C VAL A 308 -3.79 12.27 9.54
N THR A 309 -2.89 12.42 8.56
CA THR A 309 -2.68 13.69 7.87
C THR A 309 -3.75 13.84 6.78
N PHE A 310 -4.34 15.02 6.65
CA PHE A 310 -5.33 15.33 5.61
C PHE A 310 -5.22 16.80 5.19
N GLY A 311 -5.77 17.15 4.03
CA GLY A 311 -5.90 18.52 3.56
C GLY A 311 -7.35 18.88 3.30
N ILE A 312 -7.78 20.09 3.69
CA ILE A 312 -9.13 20.58 3.38
C ILE A 312 -9.13 21.12 1.95
N ARG A 313 -9.77 20.38 1.05
CA ARG A 313 -9.90 20.75 -0.36
C ARG A 313 -11.04 20.03 -1.06
N GLU A 314 -11.56 20.63 -2.13
CA GLU A 314 -12.52 20.00 -3.05
C GLU A 314 -11.84 19.74 -4.40
N ILE A 315 -11.99 18.54 -4.94
CA ILE A 315 -11.60 18.25 -6.34
C ILE A 315 -12.84 17.80 -7.09
N LYS A 316 -13.10 18.45 -8.21
CA LYS A 316 -14.18 18.09 -9.13
C LYS A 316 -13.62 17.98 -10.52
N THR A 317 -14.20 17.09 -11.32
CA THR A 317 -14.00 17.11 -12.76
C THR A 317 -15.32 17.27 -13.50
N VAL A 318 -15.28 17.99 -14.61
CA VAL A 318 -16.43 18.24 -15.49
C VAL A 318 -15.99 18.10 -16.94
N ASN A 319 -16.93 17.82 -17.86
CA ASN A 319 -16.66 17.98 -19.27
C ASN A 319 -17.00 19.41 -19.69
N ASN A 320 -16.14 20.06 -20.46
CA ASN A 320 -16.45 21.36 -21.04
C ASN A 320 -17.37 21.22 -22.27
N GLU A 321 -17.70 22.35 -22.90
CA GLU A 321 -18.54 22.40 -24.10
C GLU A 321 -17.97 21.64 -25.31
N HIS A 322 -16.67 21.34 -25.31
CA HIS A 322 -15.99 20.54 -26.33
C HIS A 322 -15.83 19.06 -25.95
N GLY A 323 -16.41 18.64 -24.82
CA GLY A 323 -16.31 17.26 -24.31
C GLY A 323 -14.97 16.92 -23.65
N ALA A 324 -14.07 17.90 -23.46
CA ALA A 324 -12.79 17.70 -22.78
C ALA A 324 -12.97 17.75 -21.25
N ARG A 325 -12.26 16.85 -20.55
CA ARG A 325 -12.27 16.77 -19.09
C ARG A 325 -11.47 17.93 -18.47
N LEU A 326 -12.13 18.76 -17.67
CA LEU A 326 -11.53 19.84 -16.88
C LEU A 326 -11.47 19.46 -15.40
N PHE A 327 -10.38 19.86 -14.74
CA PHE A 327 -10.19 19.72 -13.29
C PHE A 327 -10.47 21.06 -12.60
N LEU A 328 -11.21 21.00 -11.50
CA LEU A 328 -11.46 22.13 -10.60
C LEU A 328 -10.93 21.78 -9.22
N ILE A 329 -10.03 22.61 -8.70
CA ILE A 329 -9.49 22.50 -7.34
C ILE A 329 -10.03 23.67 -6.53
N ASN A 330 -10.80 23.39 -5.48
CA ASN A 330 -11.49 24.40 -4.66
C ASN A 330 -12.30 25.39 -5.52
N GLY A 331 -12.96 24.89 -6.57
CA GLY A 331 -13.74 25.69 -7.52
C GLY A 331 -12.94 26.48 -8.55
N LYS A 332 -11.61 26.35 -8.58
CA LYS A 332 -10.74 27.00 -9.60
C LYS A 332 -10.33 25.99 -10.66
N GLU A 333 -10.54 26.36 -11.92
CA GLU A 333 -10.05 25.56 -13.05
C GLU A 333 -8.54 25.45 -13.01
N LEU A 334 -8.03 24.24 -13.26
CA LEU A 334 -6.61 23.95 -13.35
C LEU A 334 -6.33 23.10 -14.59
N LEU A 335 -5.48 23.62 -15.47
CA LEU A 335 -4.88 22.81 -16.52
C LEU A 335 -3.86 21.86 -15.87
N ILE A 336 -4.09 20.56 -16.05
CA ILE A 336 -3.14 19.52 -15.67
C ILE A 336 -1.92 19.61 -16.59
N ARG A 337 -0.76 19.86 -16.00
CA ARG A 337 0.55 19.83 -16.64
C ARG A 337 1.40 18.86 -15.85
N GLY A 338 1.60 17.66 -16.37
CA GLY A 338 2.24 16.60 -15.62
C GLY A 338 3.11 15.69 -16.46
N THR A 339 3.73 14.74 -15.78
CA THR A 339 4.53 13.67 -16.38
C THR A 339 3.98 12.31 -15.93
N ALA A 340 4.42 11.23 -16.57
CA ALA A 340 4.31 9.90 -16.01
C ALA A 340 5.51 9.64 -15.09
N TRP A 341 5.30 8.86 -14.03
CA TRP A 341 6.37 8.38 -13.14
C TRP A 341 6.47 6.85 -13.19
N SER A 342 7.68 6.35 -13.02
CA SER A 342 7.98 4.92 -12.95
C SER A 342 8.98 4.65 -11.82
N PRO A 343 8.81 3.55 -11.06
CA PRO A 343 9.79 3.15 -10.05
C PRO A 343 11.07 2.60 -10.71
N ASP A 344 12.10 2.35 -9.89
CA ASP A 344 13.25 1.53 -10.27
C ASP A 344 12.79 0.17 -10.85
N LEU A 345 13.47 -0.33 -11.88
CA LEU A 345 13.08 -1.56 -12.58
C LEU A 345 13.07 -2.81 -11.68
N MET A 346 13.83 -2.81 -10.59
CA MET A 346 13.80 -3.88 -9.58
C MET A 346 12.92 -3.54 -8.38
N LEU A 347 12.09 -2.49 -8.46
CA LEU A 347 11.25 -1.96 -7.39
C LEU A 347 12.02 -1.56 -6.12
N ARG A 348 13.31 -1.22 -6.24
CA ARG A 348 14.09 -0.68 -5.11
C ARG A 348 13.52 0.67 -4.71
N GLN A 349 13.32 0.86 -3.41
CA GLN A 349 12.76 2.09 -2.86
C GLN A 349 13.87 3.01 -2.36
N SER A 350 13.81 4.29 -2.70
CA SER A 350 14.76 5.31 -2.23
C SER A 350 14.03 6.61 -1.96
N LYS A 351 13.92 6.96 -0.67
CA LYS A 351 13.35 8.26 -0.25
C LYS A 351 14.06 9.44 -0.90
N ARG A 352 15.39 9.36 -1.02
CA ARG A 352 16.19 10.38 -1.71
C ARG A 352 15.80 10.51 -3.18
N GLN A 353 15.50 9.40 -3.86
CA GLN A 353 15.06 9.46 -5.25
C GLN A 353 13.66 10.07 -5.34
N ASP A 354 12.73 9.69 -4.45
CA ASP A 354 11.39 10.29 -4.38
C ASP A 354 11.49 11.83 -4.18
N GLU A 355 12.35 12.31 -3.27
CA GLU A 355 12.60 13.74 -3.06
C GLU A 355 13.11 14.44 -4.34
N ILE A 356 14.08 13.81 -5.02
CA ILE A 356 14.63 14.33 -6.28
C ILE A 356 13.55 14.39 -7.35
N ASP A 357 12.76 13.33 -7.54
CA ASP A 357 11.72 13.25 -8.56
C ASP A 357 10.68 14.37 -8.36
N ILE A 358 10.22 14.58 -7.13
CA ILE A 358 9.24 15.63 -6.81
C ILE A 358 9.84 17.03 -7.01
N ASP A 359 11.08 17.25 -6.60
CA ASP A 359 11.75 18.53 -6.84
C ASP A 359 11.93 18.77 -8.36
N PHE A 360 12.22 17.75 -9.16
CA PHE A 360 12.28 17.85 -10.62
C PHE A 360 10.93 18.23 -11.24
N LEU A 361 9.82 17.65 -10.79
CA LEU A 361 8.47 18.03 -11.25
C LEU A 361 8.21 19.53 -11.04
N ILE A 362 8.55 20.05 -9.87
CA ILE A 362 8.39 21.47 -9.54
C ILE A 362 9.30 22.35 -10.41
N ASN A 363 10.57 21.95 -10.57
CA ASN A 363 11.52 22.68 -11.41
C ASN A 363 11.10 22.72 -12.89
N LEU A 364 10.41 21.68 -13.38
CA LEU A 364 9.79 21.63 -14.70
C LEU A 364 8.44 22.37 -14.78
N ASN A 365 8.00 23.01 -13.69
CA ASN A 365 6.73 23.73 -13.58
C ASN A 365 5.50 22.83 -13.82
N MET A 366 5.62 21.54 -13.51
CA MET A 366 4.55 20.55 -13.55
C MET A 366 3.74 20.63 -12.25
N ASN A 367 2.44 20.36 -12.32
CA ASN A 367 1.51 20.36 -11.19
C ASN A 367 0.86 19.00 -10.91
N ALA A 368 1.17 18.00 -11.73
CA ALA A 368 0.65 16.66 -11.57
C ALA A 368 1.66 15.59 -11.97
N VAL A 369 1.44 14.37 -11.47
CA VAL A 369 2.15 13.15 -11.87
C VAL A 369 1.15 12.02 -12.08
N ARG A 370 1.33 11.22 -13.14
CA ARG A 370 0.52 10.06 -13.46
C ARG A 370 1.23 8.77 -13.03
N LEU A 371 0.52 7.93 -12.29
CA LEU A 371 0.95 6.60 -11.83
C LEU A 371 0.10 5.52 -12.52
N GLU A 372 0.59 5.02 -13.64
CA GLU A 372 -0.09 3.98 -14.41
C GLU A 372 0.33 2.57 -13.95
N GLY A 373 -0.39 2.04 -12.96
CA GLY A 373 -0.20 0.71 -12.40
C GLY A 373 1.07 0.51 -11.57
N LYS A 374 1.98 1.48 -11.50
CA LYS A 374 3.11 1.46 -10.55
C LYS A 374 2.82 2.46 -9.44
N LEU A 375 2.04 2.01 -8.46
CA LEU A 375 1.61 2.85 -7.35
C LEU A 375 2.78 3.08 -6.39
N ALA A 376 3.16 4.35 -6.22
CA ALA A 376 4.33 4.75 -5.44
C ALA A 376 4.20 4.44 -3.92
N THR A 377 5.30 4.62 -3.21
CA THR A 377 5.39 4.43 -1.75
C THR A 377 4.55 5.46 -1.00
N ASP A 378 4.12 5.17 0.22
CA ASP A 378 3.39 6.14 1.06
C ASP A 378 4.20 7.45 1.22
N TYR A 379 5.54 7.36 1.27
CA TYR A 379 6.41 8.53 1.37
C TYR A 379 6.38 9.43 0.12
N PHE A 380 6.30 8.84 -1.08
CA PHE A 380 6.12 9.61 -2.32
C PHE A 380 4.79 10.38 -2.31
N TRP A 381 3.72 9.74 -1.84
CA TRP A 381 2.41 10.40 -1.70
C TRP A 381 2.44 11.51 -0.63
N ASP A 382 3.10 11.28 0.51
CA ASP A 382 3.33 12.31 1.54
C ASP A 382 4.10 13.52 0.96
N LEU A 383 5.10 13.29 0.10
CA LEU A 383 5.82 14.36 -0.57
C LEU A 383 4.91 15.13 -1.55
N CYS A 384 4.09 14.43 -2.34
CA CYS A 384 3.11 15.07 -3.22
C CYS A 384 2.13 15.95 -2.44
N ASP A 385 1.64 15.48 -1.29
CA ASP A 385 0.79 16.27 -0.39
C ASP A 385 1.50 17.52 0.11
N GLN A 386 2.70 17.37 0.67
CA GLN A 386 3.49 18.46 1.25
C GLN A 386 3.93 19.50 0.21
N LYS A 387 4.13 19.06 -1.03
CA LYS A 387 4.64 19.89 -2.12
C LYS A 387 3.54 20.39 -3.06
N GLY A 388 2.27 20.02 -2.82
CA GLY A 388 1.15 20.46 -3.64
C GLY A 388 1.20 19.94 -5.08
N ILE A 389 1.61 18.68 -5.28
CA ILE A 389 1.62 18.00 -6.57
C ILE A 389 0.41 17.07 -6.63
N LEU A 390 -0.42 17.20 -7.65
CA LEU A 390 -1.58 16.32 -7.85
C LEU A 390 -1.13 14.94 -8.36
N VAL A 391 -1.78 13.89 -7.90
CA VAL A 391 -1.52 12.52 -8.37
C VAL A 391 -2.74 11.95 -9.07
N LEU A 392 -2.51 11.48 -10.29
CA LEU A 392 -3.46 10.78 -11.14
C LEU A 392 -3.03 9.31 -11.17
N ALA A 393 -3.66 8.47 -10.35
CA ALA A 393 -3.28 7.06 -10.22
C ALA A 393 -4.32 6.14 -10.84
N GLY A 394 -3.96 4.90 -11.15
CA GLY A 394 -4.92 3.92 -11.60
C GLY A 394 -4.28 2.65 -12.15
N TRP A 395 -5.11 1.81 -12.75
CA TRP A 395 -4.68 0.55 -13.31
C TRP A 395 -3.88 0.72 -14.61
N PRO A 396 -2.91 -0.16 -14.88
CA PRO A 396 -2.08 -0.07 -16.07
C PRO A 396 -2.80 -0.54 -17.32
N CYS A 397 -2.37 -0.04 -18.48
CA CYS A 397 -2.75 -0.66 -19.74
C CYS A 397 -2.00 -1.96 -19.99
N CYS A 398 -2.39 -2.62 -21.08
CA CYS A 398 -1.47 -3.47 -21.85
C CYS A 398 -0.94 -4.72 -21.11
N ASN A 399 -1.49 -5.02 -19.93
CA ASN A 399 -1.26 -6.22 -19.17
C ASN A 399 -2.62 -6.79 -18.72
N HIS A 400 -2.59 -7.80 -17.85
CA HIS A 400 -3.79 -8.51 -17.42
C HIS A 400 -4.90 -7.61 -16.83
N PHE A 401 -4.60 -6.42 -16.30
CA PHE A 401 -5.60 -5.48 -15.80
C PHE A 401 -6.63 -5.02 -16.84
N GLU A 402 -6.27 -5.04 -18.14
CA GLU A 402 -7.17 -4.68 -19.25
C GLU A 402 -7.52 -5.87 -20.16
N LYS A 403 -7.28 -7.10 -19.69
CA LYS A 403 -7.59 -8.34 -20.42
C LYS A 403 -8.80 -9.04 -19.83
N TRP A 404 -9.87 -8.27 -19.59
CA TRP A 404 -11.08 -8.71 -18.89
C TRP A 404 -11.76 -9.94 -19.52
N ASP A 405 -11.65 -10.10 -20.83
CA ASP A 405 -12.21 -11.21 -21.61
C ASP A 405 -11.54 -12.56 -21.30
N ILE A 406 -10.31 -12.55 -20.77
CA ILE A 406 -9.55 -13.74 -20.39
C ILE A 406 -9.21 -13.78 -18.90
N TRP A 407 -9.87 -12.96 -18.08
CA TRP A 407 -9.75 -13.05 -16.62
C TRP A 407 -10.10 -14.46 -16.12
N LYS A 408 -9.19 -15.02 -15.33
CA LYS A 408 -9.32 -16.32 -14.67
C LYS A 408 -10.37 -16.25 -13.56
N TYR A 409 -10.82 -17.42 -13.14
CA TYR A 409 -11.65 -17.54 -11.94
C TYR A 409 -10.90 -16.97 -10.73
N GLY A 410 -11.47 -15.96 -10.08
CA GLY A 410 -10.87 -15.29 -8.92
C GLY A 410 -10.28 -13.91 -9.22
N ASP A 411 -9.93 -13.59 -10.47
CA ASP A 411 -9.30 -12.31 -10.81
C ASP A 411 -10.18 -11.12 -10.46
N ILE A 412 -11.50 -11.24 -10.66
CA ILE A 412 -12.45 -10.20 -10.28
C ILE A 412 -12.43 -9.90 -8.77
N ASN A 413 -12.17 -10.91 -7.92
CA ASN A 413 -12.03 -10.71 -6.48
C ASN A 413 -10.67 -10.08 -6.15
N VAL A 414 -9.60 -10.50 -6.82
CA VAL A 414 -8.27 -9.89 -6.66
C VAL A 414 -8.30 -8.42 -7.06
N ALA A 415 -8.97 -8.09 -8.17
CA ALA A 415 -9.19 -6.72 -8.64
C ALA A 415 -9.98 -5.90 -7.61
N ARG A 416 -11.10 -6.42 -7.10
CA ARG A 416 -11.92 -5.77 -6.06
C ARG A 416 -11.12 -5.46 -4.80
N GLU A 417 -10.40 -6.45 -4.29
CA GLU A 417 -9.64 -6.29 -3.04
C GLU A 417 -8.41 -5.41 -3.24
N SER A 418 -7.82 -5.40 -4.45
CA SER A 418 -6.74 -4.49 -4.83
C SER A 418 -7.24 -3.04 -4.85
N GLU A 419 -8.37 -2.78 -5.50
CA GLU A 419 -9.02 -1.46 -5.52
C GLU A 419 -9.34 -0.98 -4.10
N ARG A 420 -10.06 -1.80 -3.32
CA ARG A 420 -10.38 -1.50 -1.92
C ARG A 420 -9.12 -1.18 -1.11
N SER A 421 -8.06 -1.98 -1.27
CA SER A 421 -6.79 -1.78 -0.56
C SER A 421 -6.15 -0.44 -0.90
N GLN A 422 -6.10 -0.08 -2.18
CA GLN A 422 -5.45 1.15 -2.63
C GLN A 422 -6.29 2.39 -2.32
N ILE A 423 -7.61 2.33 -2.44
CA ILE A 423 -8.48 3.45 -2.03
C ILE A 423 -8.40 3.70 -0.52
N LEU A 424 -8.44 2.64 0.30
CA LEU A 424 -8.27 2.78 1.76
C LEU A 424 -6.91 3.35 2.14
N ARG A 425 -5.84 2.96 1.42
CA ARG A 425 -4.49 3.49 1.58
C ARG A 425 -4.41 4.97 1.24
N LEU A 426 -5.01 5.37 0.12
CA LEU A 426 -4.71 6.64 -0.53
C LEU A 426 -5.71 7.76 -0.23
N ARG A 427 -6.91 7.44 0.25
CA ARG A 427 -8.02 8.40 0.38
C ARG A 427 -7.73 9.63 1.26
N ASN A 428 -6.78 9.56 2.19
CA ASN A 428 -6.40 10.71 3.02
C ASN A 428 -5.44 11.69 2.33
N HIS A 429 -4.77 11.31 1.25
CA HIS A 429 -3.82 12.18 0.56
C HIS A 429 -4.57 13.29 -0.20
N PRO A 430 -4.47 14.58 0.20
CA PRO A 430 -5.07 15.66 -0.58
C PRO A 430 -4.48 15.78 -1.99
N SER A 431 -3.29 15.25 -2.27
CA SER A 431 -2.75 15.14 -3.62
C SER A 431 -3.54 14.19 -4.53
N PHE A 432 -4.29 13.22 -3.98
CA PHE A 432 -5.01 12.22 -4.76
C PHE A 432 -6.16 12.84 -5.57
N ALA A 433 -5.92 13.08 -6.86
CA ALA A 433 -6.78 13.90 -7.71
C ALA A 433 -7.79 13.10 -8.52
N ALA A 434 -7.38 11.94 -9.03
CA ALA A 434 -8.26 11.04 -9.75
C ALA A 434 -7.72 9.60 -9.71
N TRP A 435 -8.66 8.66 -9.75
CA TRP A 435 -8.39 7.25 -9.97
C TRP A 435 -8.88 6.82 -11.36
N PHE A 436 -8.03 6.12 -12.10
CA PHE A 436 -8.31 5.61 -13.44
C PHE A 436 -8.55 4.10 -13.36
N TYR A 437 -9.81 3.69 -13.56
CA TYR A 437 -10.21 2.26 -13.53
C TYR A 437 -9.71 1.46 -14.75
N GLY A 438 -9.21 2.16 -15.77
CA GLY A 438 -8.52 1.63 -16.94
C GLY A 438 -7.65 2.75 -17.54
N SER A 439 -6.68 2.38 -18.36
CA SER A 439 -5.75 3.30 -19.01
C SER A 439 -6.14 3.53 -20.47
N ASP A 440 -6.02 2.49 -21.30
CA ASP A 440 -6.24 2.58 -22.75
C ASP A 440 -7.70 2.32 -23.08
N PHE A 441 -8.32 1.39 -22.33
CA PHE A 441 -9.70 0.99 -22.51
C PHE A 441 -10.50 1.22 -21.23
N PRO A 442 -11.76 1.69 -21.34
CA PRO A 442 -12.65 1.66 -20.18
C PRO A 442 -12.96 0.21 -19.81
N PRO A 443 -13.04 -0.13 -18.51
CA PRO A 443 -13.48 -1.45 -18.10
C PRO A 443 -14.92 -1.71 -18.59
N PRO A 444 -15.27 -2.96 -18.94
CA PRO A 444 -16.66 -3.31 -19.20
C PRO A 444 -17.51 -3.12 -17.94
N GLU A 445 -18.82 -2.90 -18.10
CA GLU A 445 -19.74 -2.55 -17.01
C GLU A 445 -19.63 -3.49 -15.80
N ASN A 446 -19.54 -4.81 -16.03
CA ASN A 446 -19.45 -5.79 -14.95
C ASN A 446 -18.15 -5.69 -14.13
N VAL A 447 -17.08 -5.14 -14.71
CA VAL A 447 -15.82 -4.88 -14.01
C VAL A 447 -15.81 -3.47 -13.43
N GLU A 448 -16.37 -2.49 -14.12
CA GLU A 448 -16.54 -1.13 -13.59
C GLU A 448 -17.30 -1.13 -12.26
N GLN A 449 -18.41 -1.88 -12.18
CA GLN A 449 -19.20 -2.04 -10.95
C GLN A 449 -18.43 -2.71 -9.80
N VAL A 450 -17.31 -3.36 -10.07
CA VAL A 450 -16.45 -3.94 -9.02
C VAL A 450 -15.57 -2.89 -8.38
N TYR A 451 -15.27 -1.80 -9.11
CA TYR A 451 -14.42 -0.73 -8.63
C TYR A 451 -15.19 0.45 -8.00
N LEU A 452 -16.46 0.62 -8.35
CA LEU A 452 -17.39 1.62 -7.75
C LEU A 452 -17.98 1.12 -6.42
#